data_AF-A0A971LC86-F1
#
_entry.id   AF-A0A971LC86-F1
#
_cell.length_a   1.000
_cell.length_b   1.000
_cell.length_c   1.000
_cell.angle_alpha   90.00
_cell.angle_beta   90.00
_cell.angle_gamma   90.00
#
_symmetry.space_group_name_H-M   'P 1'
#
loop_
_entity.id
_entity.type
_entity.pdbx_description
1 polymer ?
#
loop_
_entity_poly.entity_id
_entity_poly.type
_entity_poly.pdbx_seq_one_letter_code
_entity_poly.pdbx_strand_id
1 'polypeptide(L)' 'DTTLKVWDLERGTIIASFQGDSEITCCVIMSDEQTIVAGEESGRMHFLKLEGWN' A
#
# COMPACT_ATOMS: atom_id res chain seq x y z
N ASP A 1 0.97 12.95 1.59
CA ASP A 1 2.28 12.92 2.32
C ASP A 1 3.19 11.80 1.77
N THR A 2 3.03 11.44 0.49
CA THR A 2 3.74 10.32 -0.18
C THR A 2 3.62 8.95 0.50
N THR A 3 2.62 8.74 1.37
CA THR A 3 2.38 7.44 2.02
C THR A 3 1.27 6.64 1.36
N LEU A 4 1.45 5.31 1.34
CA LEU A 4 0.38 4.34 1.17
C LEU A 4 0.07 3.72 2.52
N LYS A 5 -1.21 3.72 2.90
CA LYS A 5 -1.66 3.16 4.18
C LYS A 5 -2.72 2.08 3.94
N VAL A 6 -2.59 0.99 4.68
CA VAL A 6 -3.62 -0.06 4.76
C VAL A 6 -4.35 0.12 6.09
N TRP A 7 -5.67 0.09 6.02
CA TRP A 7 -6.54 0.36 7.16
C TRP A 7 -7.41 -0.85 7.48
N ASP A 8 -7.53 -1.16 8.77
CA ASP A 8 -8.65 -1.93 9.30
C ASP A 8 -9.82 -0.96 9.49
N LEU A 9 -10.87 -1.13 8.67
CA LEU A 9 -12.02 -0.23 8.66
C LEU A 9 -12.96 -0.47 9.84
N GLU A 10 -12.99 -1.68 10.43
CA GLU A 10 -13.81 -1.98 11.61
C GLU A 10 -13.22 -1.30 12.84
N ARG A 11 -11.89 -1.37 13.00
CA ARG A 11 -11.18 -0.78 14.14
C ARG A 11 -10.80 0.69 13.94
N GLY A 12 -10.84 1.19 12.71
CA GLY A 12 -10.41 2.54 12.37
C GLY A 12 -8.90 2.75 12.54
N THR A 13 -8.10 1.69 12.42
CA THR A 13 -6.66 1.71 12.69
C THR A 13 -5.85 1.45 11.43
N ILE A 14 -4.70 2.11 11.31
CA ILE A 14 -3.70 1.80 10.27
C ILE A 14 -2.98 0.51 10.67
N ILE A 15 -2.98 -0.48 9.78
CA ILE A 15 -2.35 -1.79 10.01
C ILE A 15 -1.03 -1.95 9.27
N ALA A 16 -0.81 -1.14 8.22
CA ALA A 16 0.47 -1.03 7.54
C ALA A 16 0.64 0.37 6.94
N SER A 17 1.87 0.84 6.86
CA SER A 17 2.23 2.11 6.22
C SER A 17 3.50 1.92 5.41
N PHE A 18 3.47 2.35 4.15
CA PHE A 18 4.62 2.40 3.26
C PHE A 18 4.91 3.85 2.92
N GLN A 19 6.19 4.22 2.99
CA GLN A 19 6.68 5.56 2.65
C GLN A 19 7.28 5.52 1.26
N GLY A 20 6.64 6.21 0.31
CA GLY A 20 7.19 6.42 -1.02
C GLY A 20 8.21 7.56 -1.03
N ASP A 21 9.09 7.52 -2.04
CA ASP A 21 10.09 8.57 -2.29
C ASP A 21 9.47 9.77 -3.02
N SER A 22 8.33 9.57 -3.69
CA SER A 22 7.51 10.60 -4.36
C SER A 22 6.00 10.31 -4.23
N GLU A 23 5.15 11.16 -4.81
CA GLU A 23 3.70 11.00 -4.69
C GLU A 23 3.23 9.64 -5.22
N ILE A 24 2.48 8.90 -4.40
CA ILE A 24 1.84 7.65 -4.82
C ILE A 24 0.58 8.04 -5.60
N THR A 25 0.61 7.83 -6.92
CA THR A 25 -0.44 8.29 -7.83
C THR A 25 -1.46 7.20 -8.16
N CYS A 26 -1.11 5.93 -7.96
CA CYS A 26 -2.02 4.80 -8.17
C CYS A 26 -1.66 3.61 -7.27
N CYS A 27 -2.66 2.76 -7.01
CA CYS A 27 -2.43 1.45 -6.40
C CYS A 27 -3.49 0.43 -6.84
N VAL A 28 -3.17 -0.85 -6.73
CA VAL A 28 -4.08 -1.97 -6.98
C VAL A 28 -3.77 -3.13 -6.03
N ILE A 29 -4.80 -3.86 -5.60
CA ILE A 29 -4.68 -5.09 -4.83
C ILE A 29 -4.75 -6.27 -5.81
N MET A 30 -3.82 -7.21 -5.70
CA MET A 30 -3.76 -8.41 -6.52
C MET A 30 -4.82 -9.43 -6.09
N SER A 31 -5.09 -10.42 -6.94
CA SER A 31 -6.09 -11.47 -6.65
C SER A 31 -5.73 -12.39 -5.47
N ASP A 32 -4.50 -12.31 -4.95
CA ASP A 32 -4.08 -13.02 -3.74
C ASP A 32 -4.47 -12.28 -2.45
N GLU A 33 -5.09 -11.10 -2.57
CA GLU A 33 -5.57 -10.22 -1.50
C GLU A 33 -4.48 -9.73 -0.52
N GLN A 34 -3.23 -10.12 -0.73
CA GLN A 34 -2.09 -9.81 0.15
C GLN A 34 -1.06 -8.94 -0.54
N THR A 35 -1.04 -8.91 -1.87
CA THR A 35 -0.09 -8.11 -2.65
C THR A 35 -0.73 -6.81 -3.12
N ILE A 36 -0.05 -5.70 -2.85
CA ILE A 36 -0.40 -4.35 -3.31
C ILE A 36 0.69 -3.90 -4.28
N VAL A 37 0.27 -3.42 -5.45
CA VAL A 37 1.17 -2.72 -6.38
C VAL A 37 0.87 -1.23 -6.29
N ALA A 38 1.90 -0.42 -6.07
CA ALA A 38 1.79 1.03 -5.99
C ALA A 38 2.70 1.71 -7.03
N GLY A 39 2.16 2.70 -7.73
CA GLY A 39 2.90 3.53 -8.67
C GLY A 39 3.19 4.92 -8.10
N GLU A 40 4.42 5.35 -8.27
CA GLU A 40 4.90 6.68 -7.87
C GLU A 40 4.97 7.64 -9.07
N GLU A 41 4.83 8.94 -8.82
CA GLU A 41 5.02 10.00 -9.83
C GLU A 41 6.39 9.91 -10.51
N SER A 42 7.43 9.48 -9.78
CA SER A 42 8.77 9.26 -10.34
C SER A 42 8.85 8.13 -11.39
N GLY A 43 7.76 7.38 -11.60
CA GLY A 43 7.70 6.19 -12.45
C GLY A 43 8.15 4.90 -11.77
N ARG A 44 8.45 4.92 -10.46
CA ARG A 44 8.78 3.70 -9.71
C ARG A 44 7.52 2.90 -9.41
N MET A 45 7.68 1.58 -9.37
CA MET A 45 6.64 0.64 -8.95
C MET A 45 7.09 -0.14 -7.72
N HIS A 46 6.22 -0.23 -6.74
CA HIS A 46 6.44 -0.97 -5.51
C HIS A 46 5.52 -2.17 -5.45
N PHE A 47 6.09 -3.34 -5.17
CA PHE A 47 5.35 -4.58 -4.93
C PHE A 47 5.44 -4.87 -3.45
N LEU A 48 4.33 -4.66 -2.74
CA LEU A 48 4.24 -4.73 -1.29
C LEU A 48 3.40 -5.95 -0.92
N LYS A 49 3.91 -6.79 -0.02
CA LYS A 49 3.15 -7.93 0.51
C LYS A 49 2.79 -7.68 1.97
N LEU A 50 1.51 -7.81 2.31
CA LEU A 50 1.04 -7.75 3.67
C LEU A 50 1.29 -9.10 4.34
N GLU A 51 2.11 -9.12 5.40
CA GLU A 51 2.46 -10.33 6.15
C GLU A 51 1.78 -10.32 7.52
N GLY A 52 1.37 -11.49 8.02
CA GLY A 52 0.83 -11.64 9.37
C GLY A 52 -0.57 -11.05 9.60
N TRP A 53 -1.31 -10.77 8.52
CA TRP A 53 -2.72 -10.36 8.57
C TRP A 53 -3.62 -11.56 8.19
N ASN A 54 -4.23 -12.17 9.20
CA ASN A 54 -5.24 -13.25 9.12
C ASN A 54 -6.41 -12.91 10.04
#